data_AF-A0A2N5Y4B9-F1
#
_entry.id   AF-A0A2N5Y4B9-F1
#
_cell.length_a   1.000
_cell.length_b   1.000
_cell.length_c   1.000
_cell.angle_alpha   90.00
_cell.angle_beta   90.00
_cell.angle_gamma   90.00
#
_symmetry.space_group_name_H-M   'P 1'
#
loop_
_entity.id
_entity.type
_entity.pdbx_description
1 polymer ?
#
loop_
_entity_poly.entity_id
_entity_poly.type
_entity_poly.pdbx_seq_one_letter_code
_entity_poly.pdbx_strand_id
1 'polypeptide(L)'
;MGKVLMRLKILKYLLVASVALAALLQGQEIAMSRQMPLFEGLRNTSAIIFGVMGAWLAILHPESLKKIFGSDGGKIPDQEKGTIMLLFSPILISTAVIAAVLVIFPLVEFSKTIDYFATHKRVLRGLSFSLLSVLTLLQLWALILTLAPGNIVKKHIDKESAKSAVVKRMFSGTTKRQGSNK
;
A
#
# COMPACT_ATOMS: atom_id res chain seq x y z
N MET A 1 9.09 19.56 -15.25
CA MET A 1 8.42 18.57 -14.37
C MET A 1 8.78 17.11 -14.69
N GLY A 2 8.84 16.69 -15.97
CA GLY A 2 9.14 15.29 -16.35
C GLY A 2 10.51 14.74 -15.92
N LYS A 3 11.59 15.54 -16.01
CA LYS A 3 12.95 15.09 -15.60
C LYS A 3 13.05 14.78 -14.09
N VAL A 4 12.31 15.50 -13.24
CA VAL A 4 12.32 15.29 -11.78
C VAL A 4 11.57 14.00 -11.41
N LEU A 5 10.41 13.75 -12.02
CA LEU A 5 9.67 12.50 -11.87
C LEU A 5 10.49 11.28 -12.33
N MET A 6 11.21 11.41 -13.44
CA MET A 6 12.08 10.35 -13.95
C MET A 6 13.24 10.05 -13.01
N ARG A 7 13.91 11.08 -12.47
CA ARG A 7 14.98 10.92 -11.46
C ARG A 7 14.47 10.25 -10.18
N LEU A 8 13.27 10.60 -9.72
CA LEU A 8 12.67 9.98 -8.53
C LEU A 8 12.35 8.49 -8.75
N LYS A 9 11.86 8.12 -9.94
CA LYS A 9 11.62 6.71 -10.29
C LYS A 9 12.94 5.94 -10.30
N ILE A 10 13.96 6.47 -10.98
CA ILE A 10 15.29 5.85 -11.06
C ILE A 10 15.88 5.66 -9.66
N LEU A 11 15.78 6.67 -8.79
CA LEU A 11 16.28 6.58 -7.41
C LEU A 11 15.58 5.48 -6.61
N LYS A 12 14.26 5.34 -6.75
CA LYS A 12 13.49 4.26 -6.10
C LYS A 12 13.94 2.89 -6.58
N TYR A 13 14.09 2.70 -7.89
CA TYR A 13 14.55 1.41 -8.43
C TYR A 13 16.00 1.10 -8.01
N LEU A 14 16.87 2.11 -7.98
CA LEU A 14 18.23 1.97 -7.46
C LEU A 14 18.26 1.57 -5.99
N LEU A 15 17.42 2.19 -5.15
CA LEU A 15 17.31 1.84 -3.74
C LEU A 15 16.87 0.38 -3.60
N VAL A 16 15.81 -0.04 -4.29
CA VAL A 16 15.33 -1.43 -4.24
C VAL A 16 16.40 -2.41 -4.73
N ALA A 17 17.10 -2.09 -5.82
CA ALA A 17 18.18 -2.91 -6.33
C ALA A 17 19.36 -3.02 -5.35
N SER A 18 19.73 -1.92 -4.69
CA SER A 18 20.80 -1.93 -3.68
C SER A 18 20.45 -2.77 -2.46
N VAL A 19 19.19 -2.69 -1.98
CA VAL A 19 18.72 -3.50 -0.85
C VAL A 19 18.62 -4.97 -1.26
N ALA A 20 18.13 -5.27 -2.45
CA ALA A 20 18.08 -6.63 -2.98
C ALA A 20 19.48 -7.23 -3.09
N LEU A 21 20.46 -6.48 -3.63
CA LEU A 21 21.83 -6.94 -3.75
C LEU A 21 22.49 -7.16 -2.37
N ALA A 22 22.32 -6.21 -1.45
CA ALA A 22 22.83 -6.34 -0.09
C ALA A 22 22.21 -7.56 0.63
N ALA A 23 20.90 -7.76 0.48
CA ALA A 23 20.19 -8.91 1.00
C ALA A 23 20.64 -10.23 0.33
N LEU A 24 20.94 -10.22 -0.97
CA LEU A 24 21.44 -11.41 -1.66
C LEU A 24 22.83 -11.82 -1.15
N LEU A 25 23.72 -10.85 -0.90
CA LEU A 25 25.06 -11.12 -0.39
C LEU A 25 25.04 -11.57 1.09
N GLN A 26 24.29 -10.88 1.95
CA GLN A 26 24.21 -11.22 3.38
C GLN A 26 23.30 -12.42 3.65
N GLY A 27 22.29 -12.64 2.81
CA GLY A 27 21.29 -13.69 2.97
C GLY A 27 21.82 -15.10 2.75
N GLN A 28 23.00 -15.27 2.14
CA GLN A 28 23.61 -16.59 1.96
C GLN A 28 23.94 -17.27 3.29
N GLU A 29 24.26 -16.47 4.31
CA GLU A 29 24.61 -16.93 5.65
C GLU A 29 23.37 -17.08 6.56
N ILE A 30 22.21 -16.56 6.14
CA ILE A 30 20.98 -16.63 6.94
C ILE A 30 20.27 -17.96 6.69
N ALA A 31 20.18 -18.79 7.73
CA ALA A 31 19.47 -20.07 7.68
C ALA A 31 17.99 -19.88 7.32
N MET A 32 17.46 -20.76 6.46
CA MET A 32 16.07 -20.70 5.99
C MET A 32 15.04 -20.77 7.13
N SER A 33 15.36 -21.46 8.22
CA SER A 33 14.51 -21.51 9.43
C SER A 33 14.29 -20.15 10.08
N ARG A 34 15.27 -19.24 9.98
CA ARG A 34 15.12 -17.85 10.47
C ARG A 34 14.33 -16.97 9.50
N GLN A 35 14.32 -17.32 8.21
CA GLN A 35 13.58 -16.58 7.19
C GLN A 35 12.08 -16.91 7.21
N MET A 36 11.72 -18.14 7.57
CA MET A 36 10.32 -18.61 7.59
C MET A 36 9.36 -17.73 8.42
N PRO A 37 9.66 -17.38 9.68
CA PRO A 37 8.77 -16.51 10.46
C PRO A 37 8.63 -15.11 9.85
N LEU A 38 9.62 -14.64 9.08
CA LEU A 38 9.54 -13.35 8.39
C LEU A 38 8.58 -13.42 7.19
N PHE A 39 8.58 -14.54 6.45
CA PHE A 39 7.58 -14.78 5.41
C PHE A 39 6.16 -14.90 5.99
N GLU A 40 6.01 -15.60 7.11
CA GLU A 40 4.73 -15.70 7.82
C GLU A 40 4.23 -14.33 8.30
N GLY A 41 5.11 -13.55 8.94
CA GLY A 41 4.81 -12.18 9.35
C GLY A 41 4.40 -11.30 8.18
N LEU A 42 5.14 -11.37 7.07
CA LEU A 42 4.85 -10.63 5.85
C LEU A 42 3.48 -11.01 5.25
N ARG A 43 3.15 -12.31 5.20
CA ARG A 43 1.83 -12.79 4.77
C ARG A 43 0.73 -12.27 5.68
N ASN A 44 0.91 -12.31 7.00
CA ASN A 44 -0.08 -11.85 7.96
C ASN A 44 -0.34 -10.33 7.84
N THR A 45 0.72 -9.53 7.80
CA THR A 45 0.61 -8.07 7.59
C THR A 45 -0.06 -7.75 6.25
N SER A 46 0.24 -8.52 5.21
CA SER A 46 -0.40 -8.37 3.90
C SER A 46 -1.89 -8.71 3.93
N ALA A 47 -2.29 -9.77 4.63
CA ALA A 47 -3.70 -10.13 4.80
C ALA A 47 -4.48 -9.04 5.56
N ILE A 48 -3.89 -8.46 6.61
CA ILE A 48 -4.49 -7.34 7.35
C ILE A 48 -4.68 -6.13 6.43
N ILE A 49 -3.65 -5.72 5.69
CA ILE A 49 -3.73 -4.57 4.79
C ILE A 49 -4.77 -4.81 3.68
N PHE A 50 -4.77 -6.01 3.08
CA PHE A 50 -5.75 -6.39 2.08
C PHE A 50 -7.19 -6.28 2.61
N GLY A 51 -7.47 -6.83 3.80
CA GLY A 51 -8.79 -6.78 4.42
C GLY A 51 -9.24 -5.36 4.77
N VAL A 52 -8.38 -4.58 5.45
CA VAL A 52 -8.69 -3.21 5.86
C VAL A 52 -8.93 -2.30 4.66
N MET A 53 -8.08 -2.38 3.62
CA MET A 53 -8.26 -1.56 2.42
C MET A 53 -9.48 -1.97 1.60
N GLY A 54 -9.81 -3.26 1.56
CA GLY A 54 -11.06 -3.75 0.95
C GLY A 54 -12.30 -3.17 1.65
N ALA A 55 -12.30 -3.15 2.98
CA ALA A 55 -13.37 -2.51 3.76
C ALA A 55 -13.46 -1.00 3.51
N TRP A 56 -12.33 -0.28 3.47
CA TRP A 56 -12.31 1.14 3.13
C TRP A 56 -12.89 1.42 1.74
N LEU A 57 -12.56 0.59 0.74
CA LEU A 57 -13.09 0.74 -0.61
C LEU A 57 -14.62 0.56 -0.63
N ALA A 58 -15.14 -0.43 0.10
CA ALA A 58 -16.58 -0.68 0.21
C ALA A 58 -17.33 0.49 0.90
N ILE A 59 -16.72 1.10 1.92
CA ILE A 59 -17.32 2.21 2.67
C ILE A 59 -17.26 3.53 1.88
N LEU A 60 -16.11 3.86 1.28
CA LEU A 60 -15.91 5.17 0.62
C LEU A 60 -16.53 5.24 -0.78
N HIS A 61 -16.59 4.12 -1.51
CA HIS A 61 -17.02 4.10 -2.92
C HIS A 61 -18.02 2.98 -3.24
N PRO A 62 -19.16 2.87 -2.52
CA PRO A 62 -20.13 1.80 -2.76
C PRO A 62 -20.76 1.89 -4.16
N GLU A 63 -21.07 3.10 -4.64
CA GLU A 63 -21.70 3.30 -5.96
C GLU A 63 -20.74 3.02 -7.12
N SER A 64 -19.46 3.34 -6.96
CA SER A 64 -18.44 3.04 -7.97
C SER A 64 -18.22 1.53 -8.08
N LEU A 65 -18.23 0.80 -6.95
CA LEU A 65 -18.19 -0.67 -6.95
C LEU A 65 -19.42 -1.27 -7.64
N LYS A 66 -20.63 -0.79 -7.34
CA LYS A 66 -21.86 -1.22 -8.03
C LYS A 66 -21.80 -1.03 -9.54
N LYS A 67 -21.19 0.06 -10.02
CA LYS A 67 -21.03 0.33 -11.47
C LYS A 67 -20.00 -0.57 -12.14
N ILE A 68 -18.92 -0.93 -11.45
CA ILE A 68 -17.87 -1.83 -11.96
C ILE A 68 -18.37 -3.28 -12.04
N PHE A 69 -19.06 -3.73 -10.99
CA PHE A 69 -19.53 -5.12 -10.87
C PHE A 69 -20.97 -5.31 -11.38
N GLY A 70 -21.69 -4.24 -11.67
CA GLY A 70 -23.02 -4.28 -12.27
C GLY A 70 -22.97 -4.49 -13.79
N SER A 71 -24.04 -5.04 -14.35
CA SER A 71 -24.15 -5.45 -15.76
C SER A 71 -23.96 -4.30 -16.78
N ASP A 72 -24.10 -3.04 -16.35
CA ASP A 72 -24.06 -1.88 -17.25
C ASP A 72 -22.64 -1.36 -17.55
N GLY A 73 -21.59 -1.90 -16.92
CA GLY A 73 -20.19 -1.52 -17.22
C GLY A 73 -19.95 -0.01 -17.20
N GLY A 74 -20.61 0.69 -16.27
CA GLY A 74 -20.74 2.14 -16.29
C GLY A 74 -19.39 2.86 -16.12
N LYS A 75 -19.17 3.91 -16.94
CA LYS A 75 -17.96 4.73 -16.85
C LYS A 75 -17.85 5.40 -15.47
N ILE A 76 -16.77 5.11 -14.75
CA ILE A 76 -16.45 5.79 -13.48
C ILE A 76 -16.06 7.24 -13.79
N PRO A 77 -16.62 8.25 -13.09
CA PRO A 77 -16.19 9.64 -13.21
C PRO A 77 -14.69 9.78 -12.93
N ASP A 78 -13.97 10.58 -13.73
CA ASP A 78 -12.51 10.71 -13.59
C ASP A 78 -12.08 11.26 -12.22
N GLN A 79 -12.97 12.00 -11.56
CA GLN A 79 -12.75 12.53 -10.21
C GLN A 79 -12.74 11.44 -9.12
N GLU A 80 -13.47 10.33 -9.32
CA GLU A 80 -13.51 9.19 -8.39
C GLU A 80 -12.41 8.17 -8.68
N LYS A 81 -12.01 8.01 -9.95
CA LYS A 81 -10.95 7.08 -10.35
C LYS A 81 -9.65 7.27 -9.57
N GLY A 82 -9.25 8.51 -9.33
CA GLY A 82 -8.01 8.81 -8.61
C GLY A 82 -8.02 8.27 -7.18
N THR A 83 -9.11 8.48 -6.44
CA THR A 83 -9.28 7.98 -5.07
C THR A 83 -9.40 6.47 -5.03
N ILE A 84 -10.17 5.88 -5.95
CA ILE A 84 -10.30 4.42 -6.06
C ILE A 84 -8.94 3.79 -6.33
N MET A 85 -8.16 4.32 -7.28
CA MET A 85 -6.84 3.78 -7.62
C MET A 85 -5.84 3.89 -6.45
N LEU A 86 -5.94 4.93 -5.63
CA LEU A 86 -5.15 5.07 -4.40
C LEU A 86 -5.50 3.98 -3.37
N LEU A 87 -6.77 3.60 -3.24
CA LEU A 87 -7.21 2.53 -2.33
C LEU A 87 -6.92 1.14 -2.90
N PHE A 88 -6.97 0.98 -4.23
CA PHE A 88 -6.75 -0.29 -4.92
C PHE A 88 -5.27 -0.66 -5.01
N SER A 89 -4.37 0.32 -5.07
CA SER A 89 -2.91 0.10 -5.12
C SER A 89 -2.38 -0.78 -3.97
N PRO A 90 -2.65 -0.49 -2.68
CA PRO A 90 -2.20 -1.34 -1.58
C PRO A 90 -2.91 -2.71 -1.54
N ILE A 91 -4.13 -2.83 -2.06
CA ILE A 91 -4.84 -4.12 -2.22
C ILE A 91 -4.05 -5.00 -3.17
N LEU A 92 -3.75 -4.50 -4.38
CA LEU A 92 -3.01 -5.25 -5.40
C LEU A 92 -1.61 -5.67 -4.92
N ILE A 93 -0.88 -4.77 -4.27
CA ILE A 93 0.45 -5.07 -3.73
C ILE A 93 0.35 -6.18 -2.66
N SER A 94 -0.59 -6.06 -1.72
CA SER A 94 -0.74 -7.05 -0.65
C SER A 94 -1.18 -8.42 -1.18
N THR A 95 -2.08 -8.45 -2.19
CA THR A 95 -2.45 -9.71 -2.85
C THR A 95 -1.26 -10.34 -3.56
N ALA A 96 -0.44 -9.56 -4.27
CA ALA A 96 0.77 -10.05 -4.92
C ALA A 96 1.79 -10.61 -3.92
N VAL A 97 1.97 -9.94 -2.77
CA VAL A 97 2.84 -10.42 -1.69
C VAL A 97 2.31 -11.73 -1.11
N ILE A 98 1.01 -11.82 -0.79
CA ILE A 98 0.39 -13.06 -0.30
C ILE A 98 0.60 -14.21 -1.30
N ALA A 99 0.33 -13.96 -2.59
CA ALA A 99 0.50 -14.96 -3.64
C ALA A 99 1.96 -15.43 -3.74
N ALA A 100 2.92 -14.50 -3.74
CA ALA A 100 4.35 -14.83 -3.77
C ALA A 100 4.77 -15.68 -2.56
N VAL A 101 4.36 -15.29 -1.35
CA VAL A 101 4.69 -16.03 -0.13
C VAL A 101 4.03 -17.41 -0.10
N LEU A 102 2.78 -17.54 -0.56
CA LEU A 102 2.09 -18.82 -0.66
C LEU A 102 2.81 -19.81 -1.59
N VAL A 103 3.45 -19.34 -2.66
CA VAL A 103 4.24 -20.19 -3.56
C VAL A 103 5.57 -20.61 -2.92
N ILE A 104 6.17 -19.77 -2.07
CA ILE A 104 7.47 -20.07 -1.44
C ILE A 104 7.37 -21.24 -0.45
N PHE A 105 6.31 -21.32 0.36
CA PHE A 105 6.15 -22.39 1.36
C PHE A 105 6.26 -23.82 0.77
N PRO A 106 5.50 -24.21 -0.27
CA PRO A 106 5.63 -25.52 -0.87
C PRO A 106 6.99 -25.69 -1.56
N LEU A 107 7.54 -24.66 -2.21
CA LEU A 107 8.86 -24.74 -2.85
C LEU A 107 9.97 -25.08 -1.84
N VAL A 108 9.90 -24.56 -0.62
CA VAL A 108 10.86 -24.89 0.44
C VAL A 108 10.75 -26.36 0.83
N GLU A 109 9.53 -26.89 0.94
CA GLU A 109 9.33 -28.30 1.29
C GLU A 109 9.82 -29.22 0.17
N PHE A 110 9.50 -28.90 -1.09
CA PHE A 110 10.04 -29.61 -2.26
C PHE A 110 11.58 -29.60 -2.32
N SER A 111 12.20 -28.49 -1.90
CA SER A 111 13.66 -28.35 -1.88
C SER A 111 14.35 -29.26 -0.86
N LYS A 112 13.64 -29.77 0.15
CA LYS A 112 14.20 -30.69 1.15
C LYS A 112 14.28 -32.12 0.63
N THR A 113 13.44 -32.50 -0.32
CA THR A 113 13.29 -33.88 -0.81
C THR A 113 14.30 -34.24 -1.91
N ILE A 114 14.97 -33.26 -2.51
CA ILE A 114 15.88 -33.45 -3.64
C ILE A 114 17.33 -33.15 -3.22
N ASP A 115 18.20 -34.16 -3.25
CA ASP A 115 19.62 -34.05 -2.87
C ASP A 115 20.43 -33.06 -3.73
N TYR A 116 20.00 -32.80 -4.97
CA TYR A 116 20.65 -31.83 -5.88
C TYR A 116 20.69 -30.40 -5.32
N PHE A 117 19.73 -30.03 -4.46
CA PHE A 117 19.71 -28.71 -3.83
C PHE A 117 20.77 -28.55 -2.73
N ALA A 118 21.41 -29.63 -2.26
CA ALA A 118 22.46 -29.58 -1.24
C ALA A 118 23.65 -28.72 -1.64
N THR A 119 24.05 -28.79 -2.92
CA THR A 119 25.23 -28.09 -3.46
C THR A 119 25.01 -26.58 -3.61
N HIS A 120 23.77 -26.13 -3.81
CA HIS A 120 23.43 -24.71 -4.04
C HIS A 120 22.63 -24.07 -2.90
N LYS A 121 22.58 -24.69 -1.71
CA LYS A 121 21.83 -24.19 -0.54
C LYS A 121 22.14 -22.72 -0.19
N ARG A 122 23.41 -22.30 -0.34
CA ARG A 122 23.83 -20.91 -0.06
C ARG A 122 23.19 -19.89 -1.00
N VAL A 123 23.23 -20.16 -2.30
CA VAL A 123 22.65 -19.28 -3.33
C VAL A 123 21.12 -19.21 -3.17
N LEU A 124 20.47 -20.34 -2.91
CA LEU A 124 19.02 -20.40 -2.71
C LEU A 124 18.57 -19.59 -1.47
N ARG A 125 19.34 -19.65 -0.37
CA ARG A 125 19.10 -18.84 0.84
C ARG A 125 19.25 -17.35 0.59
N GLY A 126 20.31 -16.95 -0.14
CA GLY A 126 20.53 -15.56 -0.54
C GLY A 126 19.40 -15.04 -1.43
N LEU A 127 18.96 -15.84 -2.41
CA LEU A 127 17.87 -15.49 -3.31
C LEU A 127 16.53 -15.36 -2.57
N SER A 128 16.23 -16.28 -1.65
CA SER A 128 15.03 -16.22 -0.81
C SER A 128 15.02 -14.99 0.08
N PHE A 129 16.15 -14.66 0.73
CA PHE A 129 16.25 -13.48 1.59
C PHE A 129 16.21 -12.16 0.80
N SER A 130 16.79 -12.13 -0.40
CA SER A 130 16.65 -11.00 -1.32
C SER A 130 15.18 -10.80 -1.72
N LEU A 131 14.48 -11.86 -2.09
CA LEU A 131 13.06 -11.80 -2.42
C LEU A 131 12.23 -11.32 -1.23
N LEU A 132 12.46 -11.88 -0.03
CA LEU A 132 11.83 -11.44 1.21
C LEU A 132 12.02 -9.93 1.44
N SER A 133 13.24 -9.43 1.24
CA SER A 133 13.58 -8.02 1.44
C SER A 133 12.84 -7.11 0.45
N VAL A 134 12.79 -7.50 -0.82
CA VAL A 134 12.03 -6.76 -1.86
C VAL A 134 10.54 -6.76 -1.55
N LEU A 135 9.97 -7.91 -1.20
CA LEU A 135 8.55 -8.01 -0.84
C LEU A 135 8.24 -7.18 0.41
N THR A 136 9.16 -7.12 1.38
CA THR A 136 9.02 -6.29 2.58
C THR A 136 8.99 -4.80 2.23
N LEU A 137 9.87 -4.34 1.33
CA LEU A 137 9.83 -2.95 0.86
C LEU A 137 8.53 -2.62 0.12
N LEU A 138 8.03 -3.53 -0.71
CA LEU A 138 6.74 -3.37 -1.38
C LEU A 138 5.61 -3.28 -0.35
N GLN A 139 5.64 -4.12 0.68
CA GLN A 139 4.62 -4.12 1.73
C GLN A 139 4.68 -2.86 2.60
N LEU A 140 5.88 -2.34 2.90
CA LEU A 140 6.05 -1.05 3.57
C LEU A 140 5.48 0.09 2.73
N TRP A 141 5.67 0.05 1.41
CA TRP A 141 5.06 1.03 0.52
C TRP A 141 3.52 0.94 0.54
N ALA A 142 2.96 -0.27 0.51
CA ALA A 142 1.52 -0.48 0.65
C ALA A 142 1.01 0.07 1.99
N LEU A 143 1.75 -0.14 3.08
CA LEU A 143 1.41 0.38 4.42
C LEU A 143 1.39 1.91 4.44
N ILE A 144 2.32 2.59 3.78
CA ILE A 144 2.28 4.05 3.67
C ILE A 144 1.03 4.50 2.88
N LEU A 145 0.64 3.77 1.85
CA LEU A 145 -0.57 4.08 1.06
C LEU A 145 -1.87 3.88 1.87
N THR A 146 -1.89 3.00 2.88
CA THR A 146 -3.09 2.84 3.73
C THR A 146 -3.37 4.05 4.62
N LEU A 147 -2.46 5.02 4.70
CA LEU A 147 -2.69 6.31 5.36
C LEU A 147 -3.52 7.27 4.49
N ALA A 148 -3.74 6.96 3.21
CA ALA A 148 -4.50 7.82 2.29
C ALA A 148 -5.97 8.08 2.72
N PRO A 149 -6.78 7.07 3.12
CA PRO A 149 -8.13 7.30 3.66
C PRO A 149 -8.16 8.32 4.81
N GLY A 150 -7.23 8.20 5.77
CA GLY A 150 -7.16 9.12 6.91
C GLY A 150 -6.90 10.56 6.50
N ASN A 151 -6.03 10.77 5.51
CA ASN A 151 -5.77 12.10 4.96
C ASN A 151 -6.96 12.67 4.20
N ILE A 152 -7.73 11.82 3.50
CA ILE A 152 -8.95 12.24 2.78
C ILE A 152 -10.01 12.74 3.79
N VAL A 153 -10.23 11.97 4.86
CA VAL A 153 -11.17 12.32 5.93
C VAL A 153 -10.76 13.64 6.59
N LYS A 154 -9.48 13.79 6.95
CA LYS A 154 -8.97 15.03 7.57
C LYS A 154 -9.21 16.26 6.68
N LYS A 155 -8.94 16.16 5.38
CA LYS A 155 -9.18 17.27 4.43
C LYS A 155 -10.65 17.67 4.35
N HIS A 156 -11.58 16.73 4.51
CA HIS A 156 -13.02 17.04 4.49
C HIS A 156 -13.42 17.81 5.75
N ILE A 157 -12.94 17.38 6.92
CA ILE A 157 -13.15 18.06 8.21
C ILE A 157 -12.56 19.48 8.18
N ASP A 158 -11.32 19.63 7.68
CA ASP A 158 -10.66 20.94 7.58
C ASP A 158 -11.41 21.89 6.63
N LYS A 159 -11.99 21.37 5.54
CA LYS A 159 -12.78 22.18 4.59
C LYS A 159 -14.12 22.61 5.18
N GLU A 160 -14.80 21.76 5.94
CA GLU A 160 -16.06 22.12 6.61
C GLU A 160 -15.85 23.12 7.74
N SER A 161 -14.79 22.96 8.54
CA SER A 161 -14.45 23.92 9.59
C SER A 161 -14.09 25.29 9.02
N ALA A 162 -13.35 25.35 7.90
CA ALA A 162 -13.04 26.59 7.19
C ALA A 162 -14.31 27.28 6.64
N LYS A 163 -15.23 26.54 6.03
CA LYS A 163 -16.52 27.08 5.57
C LYS A 163 -17.35 27.63 6.73
N SER A 164 -17.44 26.88 7.81
CA SER A 164 -18.19 27.28 9.02
C SER A 164 -17.61 28.53 9.66
N ALA A 165 -16.28 28.69 9.65
CA ALA A 165 -15.61 29.89 10.12
C ALA A 165 -15.89 31.12 9.23
N VAL A 166 -15.93 30.95 7.91
CA VAL A 166 -16.29 32.03 6.97
C VAL A 166 -17.76 32.44 7.15
N VAL A 167 -18.67 31.48 7.23
CA VAL A 167 -20.09 31.72 7.50
C VAL A 167 -20.26 32.48 8.82
N LYS A 168 -19.63 32.02 9.90
CA LYS A 168 -19.69 32.69 11.20
C LYS A 168 -19.16 34.14 11.15
N ARG A 169 -18.12 34.41 10.34
CA ARG A 169 -17.59 35.77 10.12
C ARG A 169 -18.51 36.66 9.29
N MET A 170 -19.22 36.10 8.31
CA MET A 170 -20.21 36.87 7.53
C MET A 170 -21.43 37.25 8.40
N PHE A 171 -21.92 36.31 9.21
CA PHE A 171 -23.09 36.54 10.06
C PHE A 171 -22.78 37.34 11.34
N SER A 172 -21.53 37.38 11.81
CA SER A 172 -21.16 38.25 12.94
C SER A 172 -21.00 39.73 12.56
N GLY A 173 -20.83 40.04 11.27
CA GLY A 173 -20.75 41.41 10.75
C GLY A 173 -22.11 42.11 10.64
N THR A 174 -23.19 41.36 10.40
CA THR A 174 -24.54 41.91 10.24
C THR A 174 -25.22 42.23 11.59
N THR A 175 -24.95 41.49 12.65
CA THR A 175 -25.54 41.76 13.98
C THR A 175 -25.01 43.04 14.63
N LYS A 176 -23.76 43.45 14.33
CA LYS A 176 -23.15 44.64 14.97
C LYS A 176 -23.72 45.97 14.47
N ARG A 177 -24.43 45.99 13.33
CA ARG A 177 -25.03 47.21 12.76
C ARG A 177 -26.41 47.57 13.32
N GLN A 178 -27.10 46.64 13.99
CA GLN A 178 -28.47 46.87 14.47
C GLN A 178 -28.56 47.34 15.94
N GLY A 179 -27.43 47.40 16.66
CA GLY A 179 -27.36 47.85 18.06
C GLY A 179 -26.81 49.26 18.29
N SER A 180 -26.48 50.00 17.22
CA SER A 180 -25.86 51.34 17.30
C SER A 180 -26.81 52.43 16.78
N ASN A 181 -28.09 52.32 17.12
CA ASN A 181 -29.07 53.40 16.95
C ASN A 181 -30.00 53.39 18.19
N LYS A 182 -29.41 53.74 19.33
CA LYS A 182 -30.12 54.17 20.55
C LYS A 182 -29.49 55.47 20.99
#